data_AF-A0A257X0C9-F1
#
_entry.id   AF-A0A257X0C9-F1
#
_cell.length_a   1.000
_cell.length_b   1.000
_cell.length_c   1.000
_cell.angle_alpha   90.00
_cell.angle_beta   90.00
_cell.angle_gamma   90.00
#
_symmetry.space_group_name_H-M   'P 1'
#
loop_
_entity.id
_entity.type
_entity.pdbx_description
1 polymer ?
#
loop_
_entity_poly.entity_id
_entity_poly.type
_entity_poly.pdbx_seq_one_letter_code
_entity_poly.pdbx_strand_id
1 'polypeptide(L)'
;MKIKTIALSLMLGLGAHAAHAFVALPEGGTLRVEGVNNAAADPLFLGFGWNPLNEGYARAARRISSVIYDGTDIGTFYDFVYRSTTDSTLLFASRFEMDIGEISVGNAEYDVEINDILRSGYANYDVSVGWYDSGTDSDFRLQSTAHTSNGVRTRPTNPVDVFDDNVVDFRTDISVEEGNSTTGWYVLKTNATEFTYLVDAVTIRQAPSLDGTSPPLRTATFEGFAPVTAVPEPETYAMLLAGLGLIGFAARRRTKA
;
A
#
# COMPACT_ATOMS: atom_id res chain seq x y z
N MET A 1 5.09 10.88 25.15
CA MET A 1 4.94 9.43 25.35
C MET A 1 3.47 9.09 25.22
N LYS A 2 3.00 8.76 24.01
CA LYS A 2 1.58 8.45 23.78
C LYS A 2 1.42 6.94 23.90
N ILE A 3 0.50 6.53 24.77
CA ILE A 3 0.10 5.14 24.95
C ILE A 3 -0.64 4.76 23.67
N LYS A 4 0.02 4.02 22.74
CA LYS A 4 -0.69 3.24 21.73
C LYS A 4 -1.68 2.40 22.54
N THR A 5 -2.99 2.53 22.29
CA THR A 5 -3.92 1.51 22.76
C THR A 5 -3.44 0.24 22.10
N ILE A 6 -2.73 -0.60 22.85
CA ILE A 6 -2.35 -1.93 22.40
C ILE A 6 -3.70 -2.63 22.27
N ALA A 7 -4.31 -2.55 21.08
CA ALA A 7 -5.11 -3.66 20.62
C ALA A 7 -4.16 -4.84 20.75
N LEU A 8 -4.44 -5.70 21.73
CA LEU A 8 -3.71 -6.93 21.90
C LEU A 8 -4.10 -7.81 20.70
N SER A 9 -3.54 -7.48 19.54
CA SER A 9 -3.37 -8.39 18.43
C SER A 9 -2.55 -9.49 19.04
N LEU A 10 -3.23 -10.57 19.42
CA LEU A 10 -2.63 -11.75 19.98
C LEU A 10 -1.53 -12.18 19.01
N MET A 11 -0.27 -11.85 19.34
CA MET A 11 0.90 -12.41 18.66
C MET A 11 0.91 -13.89 19.00
N LEU A 12 0.10 -14.65 18.26
CA LEU A 12 0.15 -16.09 18.20
C LEU A 12 1.41 -16.47 17.42
N GLY A 13 2.52 -16.49 18.17
CA GLY A 13 3.64 -17.40 17.99
C GLY A 13 4.48 -17.26 16.73
N LEU A 14 5.76 -17.58 16.87
CA LEU A 14 6.59 -18.09 15.78
C LEU A 14 6.08 -19.48 15.34
N GLY A 15 4.83 -19.55 14.90
CA GLY A 15 4.27 -20.70 14.21
C GLY A 15 4.43 -20.47 12.71
N ALA A 16 4.70 -21.54 11.97
CA ALA A 16 4.74 -21.52 10.51
C ALA A 16 3.61 -20.63 9.97
N HIS A 17 3.97 -19.54 9.29
CA HIS A 17 3.00 -18.71 8.57
C HIS A 17 2.17 -19.67 7.72
N ALA A 18 0.86 -19.74 7.97
CA ALA A 18 -0.01 -20.49 7.10
C ALA A 18 0.17 -19.93 5.70
N ALA A 19 0.56 -20.77 4.74
CA ALA A 19 0.56 -20.39 3.35
C ALA A 19 -0.81 -19.76 3.03
N HIS A 20 -0.82 -18.65 2.29
CA HIS A 20 -2.03 -17.98 1.80
C HIS A 20 -2.74 -17.02 2.79
N ALA A 21 -2.01 -16.47 3.76
CA ALA A 21 -2.52 -15.43 4.66
C ALA A 21 -1.78 -14.10 4.49
N PHE A 22 -2.43 -13.00 4.87
CA PHE A 22 -1.76 -11.70 4.97
C PHE A 22 -0.62 -11.76 6.00
N VAL A 23 0.50 -11.13 5.67
CA VAL A 23 1.68 -11.05 6.53
C VAL A 23 1.75 -9.68 7.18
N ALA A 24 1.80 -9.62 8.50
CA ALA A 24 2.05 -8.36 9.21
C ALA A 24 3.49 -7.88 8.96
N LEU A 25 3.66 -6.60 8.64
CA LEU A 25 4.99 -6.04 8.40
C LEU A 25 5.74 -5.80 9.72
N PRO A 26 7.03 -6.16 9.82
CA PRO A 26 7.83 -5.85 10.99
C PRO A 26 8.06 -4.34 11.19
N GLU A 27 7.90 -3.86 12.43
CA GLU A 27 8.23 -2.48 12.83
C GLU A 27 9.66 -2.33 13.42
N GLY A 28 10.41 -3.44 13.51
CA GLY A 28 11.77 -3.44 14.06
C GLY A 28 12.55 -4.71 13.71
N GLY A 29 13.86 -4.68 13.91
CA GLY A 29 14.76 -5.76 13.46
C GLY A 29 14.89 -5.77 11.93
N THR A 30 14.82 -6.96 11.33
CA THR A 30 14.76 -7.10 9.86
C THR A 30 13.37 -6.67 9.39
N LEU A 31 13.28 -5.50 8.76
CA LEU A 31 12.00 -4.91 8.34
C LEU A 31 11.40 -5.60 7.11
N ARG A 32 12.25 -6.09 6.22
CA ARG A 32 11.81 -6.59 4.92
C ARG A 32 11.38 -8.04 4.97
N VAL A 33 10.20 -8.28 4.43
CA VAL A 33 9.68 -9.61 4.15
C VAL A 33 9.95 -9.91 2.68
N GLU A 34 10.65 -11.02 2.42
CA GLU A 34 10.98 -11.49 1.07
C GLU A 34 9.93 -12.49 0.60
N GLY A 35 9.44 -12.32 -0.62
CA GLY A 35 8.69 -13.35 -1.35
C GLY A 35 9.63 -14.28 -2.11
N VAL A 36 9.16 -15.45 -2.50
CA VAL A 36 9.98 -16.41 -3.27
C VAL A 36 9.40 -16.67 -4.66
N ASN A 37 10.26 -16.99 -5.64
CA ASN A 37 9.84 -17.36 -6.99
C ASN A 37 9.33 -18.81 -7.05
N ASN A 38 8.31 -19.09 -6.23
CA ASN A 38 7.57 -20.34 -6.18
C ASN A 38 6.28 -20.03 -5.41
N ALA A 39 5.16 -19.86 -6.13
CA ALA A 39 3.88 -19.46 -5.55
C ALA A 39 3.45 -20.36 -4.37
N ALA A 40 3.71 -21.67 -4.42
CA ALA A 40 3.35 -22.60 -3.35
C ALA A 40 4.17 -22.41 -2.06
N ALA A 41 5.32 -21.72 -2.13
CA ALA A 41 6.20 -21.43 -1.01
C ALA A 41 6.32 -19.93 -0.71
N ASP A 42 5.67 -19.07 -1.49
CA ASP A 42 5.74 -17.61 -1.35
C ASP A 42 4.92 -17.17 -0.13
N PRO A 43 5.56 -16.67 0.95
CA PRO A 43 4.83 -16.25 2.14
C PRO A 43 3.92 -15.05 1.89
N LEU A 44 4.17 -14.28 0.81
CA LEU A 44 3.37 -13.11 0.46
C LEU A 44 2.21 -13.47 -0.49
N PHE A 45 2.19 -14.66 -1.08
CA PHE A 45 1.15 -15.07 -2.00
C PHE A 45 -0.11 -15.53 -1.26
N LEU A 46 -1.25 -14.92 -1.60
CA LEU A 46 -2.56 -15.19 -0.98
C LEU A 46 -3.25 -16.45 -1.53
N GLY A 47 -2.62 -17.15 -2.48
CA GLY A 47 -3.12 -18.39 -3.05
C GLY A 47 -3.81 -18.20 -4.41
N PHE A 48 -3.83 -19.28 -5.19
CA PHE A 48 -4.42 -19.28 -6.52
C PHE A 48 -5.94 -19.04 -6.46
N GLY A 49 -6.43 -18.14 -7.32
CA GLY A 49 -7.84 -17.78 -7.39
C GLY A 49 -8.34 -16.90 -6.24
N TRP A 50 -7.46 -16.55 -5.30
CA TRP A 50 -7.76 -15.57 -4.26
C TRP A 50 -8.13 -14.25 -4.92
N ASN A 51 -9.24 -13.65 -4.51
CA ASN A 51 -9.58 -12.28 -4.88
C ASN A 51 -10.47 -11.66 -3.81
N PRO A 52 -10.43 -10.33 -3.60
CA PRO A 52 -11.13 -9.71 -2.49
C PRO A 52 -12.64 -9.96 -2.49
N LEU A 53 -13.27 -10.09 -3.66
CA LEU A 53 -14.72 -10.25 -3.78
C LEU A 53 -15.19 -11.62 -3.28
N ASN A 54 -14.39 -12.67 -3.50
CA ASN A 54 -14.68 -14.01 -2.99
C ASN A 54 -14.34 -14.15 -1.49
N GLU A 55 -13.52 -13.24 -0.98
CA GLU A 55 -12.95 -13.30 0.38
C GLU A 55 -13.67 -12.35 1.34
N GLY A 56 -14.93 -12.01 1.04
CA GLY A 56 -15.79 -11.23 1.93
C GLY A 56 -15.51 -9.73 1.90
N TYR A 57 -14.94 -9.19 0.83
CA TYR A 57 -14.82 -7.74 0.63
C TYR A 57 -15.73 -7.25 -0.51
N ALA A 58 -16.23 -6.02 -0.36
CA ALA A 58 -16.91 -5.29 -1.43
C ALA A 58 -16.00 -4.15 -1.93
N ARG A 59 -15.94 -3.93 -3.25
CA ARG A 59 -15.18 -2.79 -3.79
C ARG A 59 -15.88 -1.48 -3.44
N ALA A 60 -15.24 -0.66 -2.62
CA ALA A 60 -15.74 0.64 -2.16
C ALA A 60 -15.36 1.77 -3.11
N ALA A 61 -14.15 1.74 -3.69
CA ALA A 61 -13.68 2.75 -4.63
C ALA A 61 -12.67 2.17 -5.62
N ARG A 62 -12.47 2.89 -6.73
CA ARG A 62 -11.41 2.62 -7.69
C ARG A 62 -10.89 3.90 -8.30
N ARG A 63 -9.60 3.89 -8.63
CA ARG A 63 -8.94 4.90 -9.45
C ARG A 63 -7.99 4.21 -10.42
N ILE A 64 -7.87 4.82 -11.59
CA ILE A 64 -7.00 4.42 -12.67
C ILE A 64 -6.22 5.66 -13.06
N SER A 65 -4.90 5.55 -13.20
CA SER A 65 -4.02 6.69 -13.46
C SER A 65 -2.95 6.31 -14.46
N SER A 66 -2.79 7.12 -15.50
CA SER A 66 -1.58 7.12 -16.34
C SER A 66 -0.38 7.48 -15.48
N VAL A 67 0.75 6.83 -15.73
CA VAL A 67 2.01 7.11 -15.05
C VAL A 67 2.99 7.66 -16.06
N ILE A 68 3.54 8.83 -15.77
CA ILE A 68 4.34 9.60 -16.72
C ILE A 68 5.78 9.66 -16.25
N TYR A 69 6.70 9.20 -17.11
CA TYR A 69 8.14 9.40 -16.99
C TYR A 69 8.64 10.27 -18.13
N ASP A 70 9.38 11.34 -17.81
CA ASP A 70 9.98 12.25 -18.80
C ASP A 70 8.99 12.82 -19.84
N GLY A 71 7.71 12.94 -19.47
CA GLY A 71 6.64 13.41 -20.36
C GLY A 71 5.98 12.33 -21.21
N THR A 72 6.41 11.08 -21.09
CA THR A 72 5.86 9.92 -21.78
C THR A 72 4.99 9.10 -20.82
N ASP A 73 3.77 8.75 -21.25
CA ASP A 73 2.92 7.79 -20.52
C ASP A 73 3.50 6.39 -20.66
N ILE A 74 3.91 5.78 -19.54
CA ILE A 74 4.58 4.48 -19.53
C ILE A 74 3.63 3.32 -19.23
N GLY A 75 2.42 3.62 -18.79
CA GLY A 75 1.47 2.60 -18.40
C GLY A 75 0.44 3.06 -17.39
N THR A 76 -0.38 2.10 -16.98
CA THR A 76 -1.57 2.34 -16.18
C THR A 76 -1.40 1.78 -14.77
N PHE A 77 -1.61 2.62 -13.76
CA PHE A 77 -1.72 2.22 -12.37
C PHE A 77 -3.19 2.12 -11.93
N TYR A 78 -3.53 0.99 -11.33
CA TYR A 78 -4.84 0.70 -10.75
C TYR A 78 -4.74 0.75 -9.23
N ASP A 79 -5.63 1.53 -8.60
CA ASP A 79 -5.70 1.70 -7.15
C ASP A 79 -7.14 1.48 -6.67
N PHE A 80 -7.39 0.33 -6.06
CA PHE A 80 -8.72 -0.07 -5.61
C PHE A 80 -8.80 -0.09 -4.09
N VAL A 81 -9.96 0.30 -3.56
CA VAL A 81 -10.29 0.15 -2.14
C VAL A 81 -11.39 -0.89 -2.02
N TYR A 82 -11.15 -1.87 -1.17
CA TYR A 82 -12.08 -2.91 -0.79
C TYR A 82 -12.41 -2.75 0.69
N ARG A 83 -13.67 -2.95 1.03
CA ARG A 83 -14.18 -2.87 2.39
C ARG A 83 -14.66 -4.25 2.81
N SER A 84 -14.14 -4.74 3.92
CA SER A 84 -14.56 -5.99 4.54
C SER A 84 -16.05 -5.91 4.90
N THR A 85 -16.79 -6.94 4.53
CA THR A 85 -18.23 -7.04 4.80
C THR A 85 -18.54 -7.45 6.24
N THR A 86 -17.54 -7.91 7.00
CA THR A 86 -17.72 -8.38 8.37
C THR A 86 -17.39 -7.32 9.41
N ASP A 87 -16.34 -6.53 9.20
CA ASP A 87 -15.80 -5.58 10.18
C ASP A 87 -15.54 -4.18 9.61
N SER A 88 -15.90 -3.93 8.35
CA SER A 88 -15.71 -2.65 7.64
C SER A 88 -14.26 -2.20 7.48
N THR A 89 -13.27 -3.03 7.83
CA THR A 89 -11.85 -2.74 7.64
C THR A 89 -11.50 -2.66 6.15
N LEU A 90 -10.43 -1.93 5.85
CA LEU A 90 -10.08 -1.60 4.47
C LEU A 90 -8.88 -2.40 3.96
N LEU A 91 -8.99 -2.77 2.69
CA LEU A 91 -7.92 -3.33 1.88
C LEU A 91 -7.68 -2.42 0.67
N PHE A 92 -6.43 -2.00 0.48
CA PHE A 92 -5.99 -1.19 -0.65
C PHE A 92 -5.22 -2.08 -1.62
N ALA A 93 -5.59 -2.10 -2.90
CA ALA A 93 -5.00 -2.97 -3.91
C ALA A 93 -4.36 -2.13 -5.03
N SER A 94 -3.09 -2.41 -5.31
CA SER A 94 -2.27 -1.80 -6.35
C SER A 94 -1.96 -2.79 -7.46
N ARG A 95 -2.08 -2.34 -8.70
CA ARG A 95 -1.56 -3.04 -9.87
C ARG A 95 -0.99 -2.05 -10.86
N PHE A 96 0.08 -2.43 -11.54
CA PHE A 96 0.64 -1.66 -12.65
C PHE A 96 0.67 -2.52 -13.91
N GLU A 97 0.24 -1.95 -15.03
CA GLU A 97 0.35 -2.52 -16.38
C GLU A 97 1.20 -1.56 -17.23
N MET A 98 2.37 -2.01 -17.69
CA MET A 98 3.25 -1.22 -18.56
C MET A 98 2.85 -1.39 -20.02
N ASP A 99 2.81 -0.25 -20.72
CA ASP A 99 2.43 -0.18 -22.13
C ASP A 99 3.64 -0.07 -23.06
N ILE A 100 4.77 0.49 -22.59
CA ILE A 100 5.99 0.67 -23.37
C ILE A 100 7.22 0.19 -22.60
N GLY A 101 8.22 -0.30 -23.34
CA GLY A 101 9.50 -0.77 -22.79
C GLY A 101 10.61 0.26 -22.82
N GLU A 102 10.47 1.33 -23.60
CA GLU A 102 11.53 2.30 -23.85
C GLU A 102 10.99 3.74 -23.86
N ILE A 103 11.79 4.69 -23.35
CA ILE A 103 11.53 6.13 -23.46
C ILE A 103 12.69 6.79 -24.20
N SER A 104 12.34 7.61 -25.19
CA SER A 104 13.28 8.51 -25.86
C SER A 104 13.39 9.86 -25.12
N VAL A 105 14.60 10.21 -24.67
CA VAL A 105 14.92 11.53 -24.11
C VAL A 105 16.02 12.19 -24.94
N GLY A 106 15.65 13.19 -25.75
CA GLY A 106 16.56 13.79 -26.72
C GLY A 106 16.91 12.81 -27.83
N ASN A 107 18.20 12.47 -27.96
CA ASN A 107 18.68 11.50 -28.95
C ASN A 107 19.03 10.13 -28.34
N ALA A 108 18.69 9.91 -27.06
CA ALA A 108 18.97 8.67 -26.34
C ALA A 108 17.66 7.93 -26.04
N GLU A 109 17.71 6.60 -26.08
CA GLU A 109 16.63 5.69 -25.73
C GLU A 109 17.03 4.92 -24.47
N TYR A 110 16.07 4.73 -23.58
CA TYR A 110 16.28 4.09 -22.29
C TYR A 110 15.20 3.08 -22.03
N ASP A 111 15.61 1.86 -21.68
CA ASP A 111 14.72 0.85 -21.15
C ASP A 111 14.00 1.38 -19.91
N VAL A 112 12.74 0.99 -19.77
CA VAL A 112 11.87 1.32 -18.66
C VAL A 112 11.58 0.05 -17.90
N GLU A 113 11.71 0.16 -16.59
CA GLU A 113 11.34 -0.87 -15.63
C GLU A 113 10.66 -0.18 -14.45
N ILE A 114 9.79 -0.93 -13.76
CA ILE A 114 9.32 -0.52 -12.44
C ILE A 114 9.93 -1.46 -11.41
N ASN A 115 10.67 -0.91 -10.45
CA ASN A 115 11.31 -1.69 -9.41
C ASN A 115 10.63 -1.49 -8.05
N ASP A 116 10.01 -0.33 -7.80
CA ASP A 116 9.28 -0.08 -6.56
C ASP A 116 7.94 0.64 -6.79
N ILE A 117 6.93 0.22 -6.01
CA ILE A 117 5.66 0.92 -5.82
C ILE A 117 5.55 1.27 -4.34
N LEU A 118 5.63 2.55 -4.00
CA LEU A 118 5.49 3.03 -2.63
C LEU A 118 4.07 3.54 -2.38
N ARG A 119 3.49 3.12 -1.26
CA ARG A 119 2.18 3.54 -0.77
C ARG A 119 2.34 4.34 0.51
N SER A 120 1.90 5.60 0.49
CA SER A 120 2.00 6.54 1.62
C SER A 120 0.64 6.77 2.30
N GLY A 121 0.66 7.19 3.56
CA GLY A 121 -0.53 7.52 4.35
C GLY A 121 -0.94 6.47 5.37
N TYR A 122 -0.04 5.53 5.69
CA TYR A 122 -0.32 4.37 6.55
C TYR A 122 0.10 4.56 8.01
N ALA A 123 0.57 5.77 8.37
CA ALA A 123 1.04 6.04 9.71
C ALA A 123 -0.04 5.79 10.77
N ASN A 124 0.32 5.07 11.84
CA ASN A 124 -0.52 4.67 12.96
C ASN A 124 -1.64 3.65 12.64
N TYR A 125 -1.61 3.00 11.48
CA TYR A 125 -2.50 1.87 11.19
C TYR A 125 -1.77 0.54 11.33
N ASP A 126 -2.50 -0.50 11.71
CA ASP A 126 -1.99 -1.85 11.58
C ASP A 126 -1.93 -2.19 10.09
N VAL A 127 -0.78 -2.64 9.58
CA VAL A 127 -0.62 -2.99 8.17
C VAL A 127 -0.23 -4.46 8.03
N SER A 128 -0.93 -5.15 7.14
CA SER A 128 -0.53 -6.48 6.66
C SER A 128 -0.59 -6.52 5.14
N VAL A 129 0.31 -7.29 4.54
CA VAL A 129 0.56 -7.32 3.10
C VAL A 129 0.26 -8.69 2.52
N GLY A 130 -0.01 -8.71 1.22
CA GLY A 130 -0.03 -9.91 0.41
C GLY A 130 -0.08 -9.56 -1.06
N TRP A 131 -0.07 -10.56 -1.92
CA TRP A 131 -0.37 -10.40 -3.33
C TRP A 131 -1.17 -11.58 -3.89
N TYR A 132 -1.92 -11.33 -4.95
CA TYR A 132 -2.64 -12.35 -5.69
C TYR A 132 -2.51 -12.11 -7.20
N ASP A 133 -2.60 -13.18 -7.98
CA ASP A 133 -2.60 -13.10 -9.44
C ASP A 133 -3.97 -12.65 -9.96
N SER A 134 -4.00 -12.04 -11.13
CA SER A 134 -5.23 -11.62 -11.82
C SER A 134 -5.98 -12.79 -12.49
N GLY A 135 -5.52 -14.03 -12.34
CA GLY A 135 -5.99 -15.20 -13.06
C GLY A 135 -5.21 -15.47 -14.37
N THR A 136 -4.09 -14.78 -14.59
CA THR A 136 -3.19 -15.01 -15.74
C THR A 136 -1.81 -15.47 -15.25
N ASP A 137 -1.14 -16.32 -16.04
CA ASP A 137 0.22 -16.81 -15.74
C ASP A 137 1.32 -15.76 -16.03
N SER A 138 0.94 -14.50 -16.31
CA SER A 138 1.85 -13.43 -16.75
C SER A 138 2.15 -12.39 -15.67
N ASP A 139 1.47 -12.45 -14.52
CA ASP A 139 1.60 -11.44 -13.48
C ASP A 139 2.91 -11.59 -12.70
N PHE A 140 3.64 -10.49 -12.55
CA PHE A 140 4.87 -10.46 -11.78
C PHE A 140 4.58 -10.38 -10.29
N ARG A 141 5.08 -11.38 -9.56
CA ARG A 141 4.92 -11.51 -8.10
C ARG A 141 5.45 -10.31 -7.33
N LEU A 142 4.93 -10.11 -6.12
CA LEU A 142 5.54 -9.19 -5.17
C LEU A 142 6.89 -9.78 -4.69
N GLN A 143 8.01 -9.13 -5.02
CA GLN A 143 9.33 -9.68 -4.69
C GLN A 143 9.64 -9.56 -3.21
N SER A 144 9.36 -8.40 -2.62
CA SER A 144 9.55 -8.12 -1.20
C SER A 144 8.78 -6.87 -0.80
N THR A 145 8.62 -6.66 0.50
CA THR A 145 7.94 -5.47 1.02
C THR A 145 8.38 -5.11 2.44
N ALA A 146 8.30 -3.84 2.80
CA ALA A 146 8.69 -3.33 4.11
C ALA A 146 8.01 -1.98 4.44
N HIS A 147 7.96 -1.65 5.74
CA HIS A 147 7.71 -0.27 6.20
C HIS A 147 8.97 0.57 6.02
N THR A 148 9.12 1.21 4.85
CA THR A 148 10.24 2.08 4.57
C THR A 148 9.97 3.03 3.41
N SER A 149 10.50 4.24 3.50
CA SER A 149 10.57 5.20 2.39
C SER A 149 11.93 5.22 1.69
N ASN A 150 12.87 4.38 2.14
CA ASN A 150 14.20 4.35 1.60
C ASN A 150 14.21 4.02 0.11
N GLY A 151 15.15 4.66 -0.58
CA GLY A 151 15.19 4.75 -2.04
C GLY A 151 15.32 3.40 -2.75
N VAL A 152 15.14 3.48 -4.08
CA VAL A 152 15.28 2.35 -4.99
C VAL A 152 16.63 1.67 -4.83
N ARG A 153 16.66 0.34 -4.94
CA ARG A 153 17.89 -0.44 -4.90
C ARG A 153 18.84 -0.01 -6.01
N THR A 154 19.87 0.76 -5.65
CA THR A 154 21.01 1.04 -6.52
C THR A 154 22.15 0.10 -6.13
N ARG A 155 22.61 -0.71 -7.08
CA ARG A 155 23.84 -1.47 -6.87
C ARG A 155 25.05 -0.50 -6.91
N PRO A 156 26.16 -0.77 -6.21
CA PRO A 156 26.48 -1.99 -5.46
C PRO A 156 25.97 -2.02 -4.01
N THR A 157 25.52 -0.89 -3.46
CA THR A 157 25.06 -0.78 -2.07
C THR A 157 23.60 -0.36 -2.02
N ASN A 158 22.72 -1.33 -1.76
CA ASN A 158 21.32 -1.04 -1.51
C ASN A 158 21.20 -0.28 -0.19
N PRO A 159 20.34 0.75 -0.10
CA PRO A 159 20.05 1.38 1.17
C PRO A 159 19.48 0.34 2.15
N VAL A 160 19.97 0.39 3.39
CA VAL A 160 19.42 -0.42 4.48
C VAL A 160 18.01 0.08 4.77
N ASP A 161 17.04 -0.81 4.95
CA ASP A 161 15.68 -0.40 5.29
C ASP A 161 15.66 0.34 6.64
N VAL A 162 15.05 1.52 6.65
CA VAL A 162 14.79 2.31 7.85
C VAL A 162 13.28 2.35 8.03
N PHE A 163 12.82 2.06 9.26
CA PHE A 163 11.40 2.00 9.56
C PHE A 163 10.75 3.35 9.28
N ASP A 164 9.76 3.32 8.40
CA ASP A 164 8.86 4.43 8.13
C ASP A 164 7.42 3.93 8.26
N ASP A 165 6.76 4.34 9.34
CA ASP A 165 5.39 3.97 9.66
C ASP A 165 4.39 4.46 8.60
N ASN A 166 4.74 5.50 7.85
CA ASN A 166 3.85 6.11 6.88
C ASN A 166 3.88 5.45 5.50
N VAL A 167 4.95 4.74 5.17
CA VAL A 167 5.24 4.27 3.82
C VAL A 167 5.42 2.78 3.79
N VAL A 168 4.71 2.12 2.87
CA VAL A 168 4.90 0.73 2.53
C VAL A 168 5.51 0.64 1.15
N ASP A 169 6.66 0.00 1.06
CA ASP A 169 7.38 -0.27 -0.18
C ASP A 169 6.98 -1.66 -0.72
N PHE A 170 6.62 -1.73 -2.00
CA PHE A 170 6.43 -2.96 -2.75
C PHE A 170 7.50 -3.07 -3.83
N ARG A 171 8.37 -4.07 -3.71
CA ARG A 171 9.36 -4.35 -4.74
C ARG A 171 8.80 -5.24 -5.83
N THR A 172 9.08 -4.83 -7.06
CA THR A 172 8.75 -5.52 -8.28
C THR A 172 9.91 -5.38 -9.27
N ASP A 173 9.75 -5.89 -10.47
CA ASP A 173 10.79 -5.87 -11.51
C ASP A 173 10.13 -6.04 -12.88
N ILE A 174 9.05 -5.30 -13.09
CA ILE A 174 8.28 -5.41 -14.35
C ILE A 174 8.97 -4.63 -15.45
N SER A 175 9.01 -5.25 -16.63
CA SER A 175 9.60 -4.70 -17.85
C SER A 175 8.84 -5.23 -19.06
N VAL A 176 8.60 -4.37 -20.04
CA VAL A 176 8.07 -4.84 -21.33
C VAL A 176 9.14 -5.63 -22.08
N GLU A 177 10.40 -5.19 -22.02
CA GLU A 177 11.53 -5.83 -22.71
C GLU A 177 11.84 -7.22 -22.17
N GLU A 178 11.61 -7.45 -20.88
CA GLU A 178 11.79 -8.78 -20.26
C GLU A 178 10.53 -9.67 -20.34
N GLY A 179 9.45 -9.18 -20.95
CA GLY A 179 8.21 -9.94 -21.17
C GLY A 179 7.35 -10.12 -19.91
N ASN A 180 7.57 -9.32 -18.87
CA ASN A 180 6.85 -9.34 -17.59
C ASN A 180 6.26 -7.96 -17.26
N SER A 181 5.55 -7.37 -18.21
CA SER A 181 5.10 -5.97 -18.18
C SER A 181 4.04 -5.61 -17.13
N THR A 182 3.64 -6.54 -16.26
CA THR A 182 2.47 -6.37 -15.41
C THR A 182 2.69 -6.97 -14.03
N THR A 183 2.38 -6.21 -12.97
CA THR A 183 2.41 -6.75 -11.61
C THR A 183 1.19 -7.62 -11.35
N GLY A 184 1.30 -8.56 -10.40
CA GLY A 184 0.11 -9.03 -9.68
C GLY A 184 -0.61 -7.89 -8.94
N TRP A 185 -1.67 -8.23 -8.22
CA TRP A 185 -2.31 -7.29 -7.31
C TRP A 185 -1.61 -7.29 -5.96
N TYR A 186 -0.92 -6.19 -5.63
CA TYR A 186 -0.27 -6.02 -4.33
C TYR A 186 -1.24 -5.35 -3.37
N VAL A 187 -1.44 -5.94 -2.20
CA VAL A 187 -2.52 -5.54 -1.29
C VAL A 187 -2.02 -5.17 0.09
N LEU A 188 -2.60 -4.09 0.63
CA LEU A 188 -2.46 -3.63 2.01
C LEU A 188 -3.78 -3.81 2.74
N LYS A 189 -3.82 -4.72 3.71
CA LYS A 189 -4.92 -4.79 4.68
C LYS A 189 -4.59 -3.88 5.85
N THR A 190 -5.57 -3.09 6.27
CA THR A 190 -5.45 -2.17 7.40
C THR A 190 -6.58 -2.34 8.40
N ASN A 191 -6.39 -1.86 9.63
CA ASN A 191 -7.48 -1.72 10.60
C ASN A 191 -8.33 -0.45 10.39
N ALA A 192 -8.03 0.37 9.37
CA ALA A 192 -8.80 1.56 9.05
C ALA A 192 -10.20 1.20 8.54
N THR A 193 -11.18 2.04 8.88
CA THR A 193 -12.56 1.93 8.36
C THR A 193 -12.91 3.07 7.43
N GLU A 194 -12.10 4.12 7.32
CA GLU A 194 -12.31 5.20 6.36
C GLU A 194 -11.08 5.40 5.49
N PHE A 195 -11.31 5.89 4.28
CA PHE A 195 -10.26 6.26 3.35
C PHE A 195 -10.51 7.65 2.80
N THR A 196 -9.43 8.28 2.38
CA THR A 196 -9.47 9.53 1.65
C THR A 196 -8.68 9.40 0.37
N TYR A 197 -8.78 10.43 -0.44
CA TYR A 197 -7.87 10.67 -1.52
C TYR A 197 -6.75 11.60 -1.02
N LEU A 198 -5.51 11.11 -1.09
CA LEU A 198 -4.34 11.77 -0.52
C LEU A 198 -3.37 12.13 -1.65
N VAL A 199 -2.87 13.36 -1.63
CA VAL A 199 -1.80 13.81 -2.53
C VAL A 199 -0.52 13.05 -2.19
N ASP A 200 0.22 12.65 -3.23
CA ASP A 200 1.48 11.89 -3.11
C ASP A 200 1.34 10.53 -2.39
N ALA A 201 0.14 9.93 -2.41
CA ALA A 201 -0.12 8.64 -1.80
C ALA A 201 0.54 7.47 -2.54
N VAL A 202 0.92 7.66 -3.80
CA VAL A 202 1.54 6.64 -4.64
C VAL A 202 2.81 7.20 -5.26
N THR A 203 3.89 6.42 -5.20
CA THR A 203 5.13 6.73 -5.91
C THR A 203 5.62 5.50 -6.66
N ILE A 204 5.82 5.62 -7.97
CA ILE A 204 6.33 4.57 -8.85
C ILE A 204 7.77 4.90 -9.20
N ARG A 205 8.70 3.95 -9.01
CA ARG A 205 10.13 4.20 -9.23
C ARG A 205 10.82 3.16 -10.10
N GLN A 206 11.75 3.65 -10.90
CA GLN A 206 12.75 2.88 -11.64
C GLN A 206 14.13 3.04 -10.99
N ALA A 207 14.87 1.95 -10.88
CA ALA A 207 16.24 1.95 -10.41
C ALA A 207 17.17 2.52 -11.49
N PRO A 208 18.14 3.37 -11.11
CA PRO A 208 19.22 3.67 -12.02
C PRO A 208 20.10 2.42 -12.23
N SER A 209 20.73 2.34 -13.38
CA SER A 209 21.84 1.41 -13.62
C SER A 209 22.98 1.62 -12.62
N LEU A 210 23.90 0.63 -12.58
CA LEU A 210 25.13 0.66 -11.78
C LEU A 210 25.99 1.91 -12.01
N ASP A 211 26.02 2.41 -13.24
CA ASP A 211 26.76 3.62 -13.60
C ASP A 211 25.97 4.91 -13.32
N GLY A 212 24.71 4.80 -12.90
CA GLY A 212 23.83 5.91 -12.60
C GLY A 212 23.30 6.64 -13.83
N THR A 213 23.55 6.13 -15.04
CA THR A 213 23.32 6.86 -16.29
C THR A 213 22.26 6.26 -17.20
N SER A 214 22.12 4.94 -17.29
CA SER A 214 21.20 4.29 -18.23
C SER A 214 20.74 2.89 -17.78
N PRO A 215 19.48 2.74 -17.34
CA PRO A 215 18.47 3.79 -17.19
C PRO A 215 18.80 4.75 -16.03
N PRO A 216 18.36 6.03 -16.07
CA PRO A 216 18.42 6.92 -14.92
C PRO A 216 17.37 6.55 -13.86
N LEU A 217 17.54 7.07 -12.64
CA LEU A 217 16.50 7.03 -11.62
C LEU A 217 15.29 7.80 -12.14
N ARG A 218 14.14 7.14 -12.21
CA ARG A 218 12.85 7.79 -12.53
C ARG A 218 11.87 7.64 -11.38
N THR A 219 11.04 8.65 -11.21
CA THR A 219 10.06 8.70 -10.13
C THR A 219 8.83 9.45 -10.62
N ALA A 220 7.67 8.83 -10.44
CA ALA A 220 6.37 9.44 -10.67
C ALA A 220 5.60 9.36 -9.37
N THR A 221 5.27 10.51 -8.81
CA THR A 221 4.47 10.63 -7.58
C THR A 221 3.15 11.27 -7.93
N PHE A 222 2.07 10.67 -7.46
CA PHE A 222 0.72 11.13 -7.73
C PHE A 222 -0.19 10.79 -6.56
N GLU A 223 -1.38 11.38 -6.59
CA GLU A 223 -2.40 11.16 -5.58
C GLU A 223 -2.83 9.68 -5.54
N GLY A 224 -3.62 9.26 -4.56
CA GLY A 224 -4.11 7.88 -4.46
C GLY A 224 -4.96 7.68 -3.22
N PHE A 225 -5.52 6.49 -3.06
CA PHE A 225 -6.26 6.15 -1.85
C PHE A 225 -5.31 5.84 -0.70
N ALA A 226 -5.67 6.34 0.48
CA ALA A 226 -4.97 6.08 1.73
C ALA A 226 -5.99 6.02 2.89
N PRO A 227 -5.70 5.28 3.96
CA PRO A 227 -6.56 5.25 5.14
C PRO A 227 -6.62 6.61 5.84
N VAL A 228 -7.76 6.93 6.43
CA VAL A 228 -7.97 8.13 7.25
C VAL A 228 -8.76 7.80 8.49
N THR A 229 -8.52 8.55 9.57
CA THR A 229 -9.26 8.35 10.81
C THR A 229 -10.70 8.77 10.60
N ALA A 230 -11.66 7.96 11.04
CA ALA A 230 -13.07 8.32 10.98
C ALA A 230 -13.29 9.67 11.68
N VAL A 231 -13.83 10.64 10.93
CA VAL A 231 -14.24 11.93 11.49
C VAL A 231 -15.66 11.74 12.05
N PRO A 232 -15.92 12.04 13.34
CA PRO A 232 -17.26 11.93 13.88
C PRO A 232 -18.26 12.75 13.05
N GLU A 233 -19.42 12.16 12.76
CA GLU A 233 -20.46 12.84 11.99
C GLU A 233 -20.90 14.14 12.69
N PRO A 234 -21.32 15.18 11.93
CA PRO A 234 -21.82 16.45 12.50
C PRO A 234 -22.91 16.25 13.56
N GLU A 235 -23.74 15.23 13.39
CA GLU A 235 -24.80 14.83 14.32
C GLU A 235 -24.26 14.38 15.68
N THR A 236 -23.12 13.71 15.69
CA THR A 236 -22.44 13.29 16.93
C THR A 236 -21.99 14.52 17.72
N TYR A 237 -21.45 15.53 17.03
CA TYR A 237 -21.11 16.81 17.66
C TYR A 237 -22.36 17.55 18.16
N ALA A 238 -23.45 17.55 17.39
CA ALA A 238 -24.71 18.15 17.81
C ALA A 238 -25.29 17.47 19.07
N MET A 239 -25.23 16.14 19.15
CA MET A 239 -25.67 15.37 20.32
C MET A 239 -24.80 15.62 21.54
N LEU A 240 -23.47 15.70 21.36
CA LEU A 240 -22.54 16.06 22.43
C LEU A 240 -22.84 17.47 22.97
N LEU A 241 -23.02 18.45 22.07
CA LEU A 241 -23.36 19.83 22.43
C LEU A 241 -24.73 19.92 23.10
N ALA A 242 -25.73 19.17 22.62
CA ALA A 242 -27.04 19.07 23.25
C ALA A 242 -26.94 18.49 24.66
N GLY A 243 -26.15 17.43 24.85
CA GLY A 243 -25.87 16.84 26.17
C GLY A 243 -25.21 17.83 27.12
N LEU A 244 -24.19 18.57 26.67
CA LEU A 244 -23.56 19.65 27.43
C LEU A 244 -24.55 20.76 27.81
N GLY A 245 -25.44 21.14 26.88
CA GLY A 245 -26.50 22.12 27.13
C GLY A 245 -27.47 21.68 28.23
N LEU A 246 -27.88 20.40 28.22
CA LEU A 246 -28.76 19.83 29.25
C LEU A 246 -28.08 19.80 30.63
N ILE A 247 -26.81 19.41 30.69
CA ILE A 247 -26.03 19.41 31.95
C ILE A 247 -25.89 20.83 32.50
N GLY A 248 -25.54 21.80 31.65
CA GLY A 248 -25.44 23.21 32.04
C GLY A 248 -26.76 23.78 32.55
N PHE A 249 -27.87 23.43 31.89
CA PHE A 249 -29.21 23.81 32.32
C PHE A 249 -29.58 23.21 33.70
N ALA A 250 -29.30 21.92 33.90
CA ALA A 250 -29.56 21.25 35.18
C ALA A 250 -28.72 21.84 36.32
N ALA A 251 -27.44 22.13 36.08
CA ALA A 251 -26.56 22.79 37.04
C ALA A 251 -27.08 24.19 37.43
N ARG A 252 -27.54 24.97 36.45
CA ARG A 252 -28.15 26.30 36.69
C ARG A 252 -29.41 26.23 37.55
N ARG A 253 -30.20 25.16 37.46
CA ARG A 253 -31.38 24.96 38.31
C ARG A 253 -31.00 24.69 39.77
N ARG A 254 -29.88 23.98 40.00
CA ARG A 254 -29.40 23.65 41.35
C ARG A 254 -28.78 24.82 42.10
N THR A 255 -28.23 25.82 41.39
CA THR A 255 -27.69 27.04 42.02
C THR A 255 -28.75 28.10 42.30
N LYS A 256 -29.97 27.94 41.79
CA LYS A 256 -31.10 28.84 42.02
C LYS A 256 -32.10 28.34 43.07
N ALA A 257 -31.89 27.15 43.62
CA ALA A 257 -32.62 26.57 44.74
C ALA A 257 -31.73 26.60 45.98
#